data_AF-A0A3N5XLK5-F1
#
_entry.id   AF-A0A3N5XLK5-F1
#
_cell.length_a   1.000
_cell.length_b   1.000
_cell.length_c   1.000
_cell.angle_alpha   90.00
_cell.angle_beta   90.00
_cell.angle_gamma   90.00
#
_symmetry.space_group_name_H-M   'P 1'
#
loop_
_entity.id
_entity.type
_entity.pdbx_description
1 polymer ?
#
loop_
_entity_poly.entity_id
_entity_poly.type
_entity_poly.pdbx_seq_one_letter_code
_entity_poly.pdbx_strand_id
1 'polypeptide(L)'
;NTIVPHVRVPNVPGGVAMVGQSGWTAEVMVEFGFERGLRFSGVVSIGNQCDLKVQDLFEYWGNDPDTKVILAYVEGIKDAKNFMEIAKKVSLRKPICIWKGGSSERGAKSSASHTGSLAMSHSIYQAMCRETGIIEATGLEDLMDLGAAFSCPVVPTGNKMGLVVDAGGGAIACIDIGSRLGLEVPRISAEAEKRIVTYLEGRVPPSANRNNPVDLVWISLAEAANIYTTALENVMPEVDFCMLIGYAQLKDDNLRKALSAVRDRFRKPIFWAAGNPSTQVAGTAMNIADGNPSYLFPDNAMRCIGAMVHREQFLKKVRAEDK
;
A
#
# COMPACT_ATOMS: atom_id res chain seq x y z
N ASN A 1 19.04 12.44 19.86
CA ASN A 1 18.88 13.55 18.89
C ASN A 1 19.74 13.26 17.69
N THR A 2 19.15 12.70 16.64
CA THR A 2 19.88 12.39 15.40
C THR A 2 20.04 13.68 14.61
N ILE A 3 21.29 14.09 14.40
CA ILE A 3 21.67 15.14 13.46
C ILE A 3 21.67 14.47 12.09
N VAL A 4 20.66 14.74 11.27
CA VAL A 4 20.59 14.23 9.90
C VAL A 4 21.52 15.11 9.05
N PRO A 5 22.59 14.58 8.45
CA PRO A 5 23.45 15.34 7.56
C PRO A 5 22.65 15.71 6.30
N HIS A 6 22.17 16.95 6.25
CA HIS A 6 21.76 17.70 5.05
C HIS A 6 21.21 16.89 3.87
N VAL A 7 20.22 16.01 4.09
CA VAL A 7 19.54 15.32 2.99
C VAL A 7 18.72 16.35 2.21
N ARG A 8 19.13 16.68 0.98
CA ARG A 8 18.36 17.53 0.08
C ARG A 8 17.26 16.69 -0.59
N VAL A 9 16.19 16.44 0.14
CA VAL A 9 14.94 15.96 -0.45
C VAL A 9 14.18 17.12 -1.08
N PRO A 10 13.63 16.97 -2.29
CA PRO A 10 12.72 17.95 -2.86
C PRO A 10 11.52 18.19 -1.94
N ASN A 11 11.19 19.46 -1.68
CA ASN A 11 10.05 19.82 -0.84
C ASN A 11 8.72 19.72 -1.64
N VAL A 12 8.32 18.50 -1.97
CA VAL A 12 7.05 18.20 -2.64
C VAL A 12 6.07 17.65 -1.59
N PRO A 13 4.97 18.36 -1.29
CA PRO A 13 4.03 17.94 -0.25
C PRO A 13 3.27 16.68 -0.66
N GLY A 14 2.79 15.92 0.33
CA GLY A 14 1.87 14.81 0.11
C GLY A 14 1.21 14.29 1.38
N GLY A 15 0.50 13.17 1.26
CA GLY A 15 -0.40 12.68 2.31
C GLY A 15 0.23 11.78 3.38
N VAL A 16 1.53 11.48 3.33
CA VAL A 16 2.15 10.52 4.26
C VAL A 16 2.68 11.25 5.49
N ALA A 17 2.21 10.90 6.67
CA ALA A 17 2.85 11.29 7.92
C ALA A 17 3.72 10.15 8.44
N MET A 18 4.88 10.46 9.04
CA MET A 18 5.74 9.46 9.68
C MET A 18 6.22 9.92 11.06
N VAL A 19 6.12 9.06 12.07
CA VAL A 19 6.78 9.23 13.36
C VAL A 19 7.70 8.06 13.70
N GLY A 20 8.96 8.34 14.04
CA GLY A 20 9.92 7.32 14.47
C GLY A 20 10.48 7.60 15.86
N GLN A 21 10.52 6.59 16.74
CA GLN A 21 11.30 6.66 17.98
C GLN A 21 12.81 6.56 17.74
N SER A 22 13.23 5.97 16.62
CA SER A 22 14.62 5.95 16.17
C SER A 22 14.84 7.03 15.11
N GLY A 23 15.87 7.86 15.29
CA GLY A 23 16.20 8.86 14.28
C GLY A 23 16.67 8.27 12.96
N TRP A 24 17.30 7.08 12.97
CA TRP A 24 17.64 6.35 11.75
C TRP A 24 16.39 6.02 10.93
N THR A 25 15.30 5.58 11.57
CA THR A 25 14.07 5.28 10.84
C THR A 25 13.43 6.50 10.20
N ALA A 26 13.50 7.67 10.85
CA ALA A 26 13.01 8.92 10.29
C ALA A 26 13.89 9.39 9.10
N GLU A 27 15.21 9.29 9.24
CA GLU A 27 16.18 9.65 8.18
C GLU A 27 15.99 8.80 6.93
N VAL A 28 15.97 7.47 7.07
CA VAL A 28 15.79 6.56 5.93
C VAL A 28 14.41 6.73 5.29
N MET A 29 13.36 7.01 6.07
CA MET A 29 12.04 7.29 5.49
C MET A 29 12.06 8.56 4.64
N VAL A 30 12.75 9.61 5.09
CA VAL A 30 12.86 10.87 4.34
C VAL A 30 13.64 10.67 3.05
N GLU A 31 14.81 10.02 3.11
CA GLU A 31 15.67 9.81 1.95
C GLU A 31 15.06 8.78 0.98
N PHE A 32 14.91 7.55 1.45
CA PHE A 32 14.54 6.42 0.60
C PHE A 32 13.04 6.33 0.35
N GLY A 33 12.20 6.78 1.30
CA GLY A 33 10.76 6.86 1.09
C GLY A 33 10.39 7.85 -0.02
N PHE A 34 11.10 8.98 -0.10
CA PHE A 34 10.90 9.93 -1.19
C PHE A 34 11.30 9.36 -2.55
N GLU A 35 12.46 8.68 -2.62
CA GLU A 35 12.93 7.97 -3.81
C GLU A 35 11.96 6.86 -4.25
N ARG A 36 11.26 6.22 -3.30
CA ARG A 36 10.17 5.27 -3.58
C ARG A 36 8.86 5.93 -4.02
N GLY A 37 8.78 7.25 -4.09
CA GLY A 37 7.60 7.97 -4.55
C GLY A 37 6.66 8.47 -3.45
N LEU A 38 6.98 8.22 -2.17
CA LEU A 38 6.20 8.77 -1.06
C LEU A 38 6.35 10.29 -1.00
N ARG A 39 5.26 10.97 -0.64
CA ARG A 39 5.21 12.42 -0.46
C ARG A 39 4.62 12.71 0.90
N PHE A 40 5.33 13.52 1.68
CA PHE A 40 5.08 13.63 3.11
C PHE A 40 4.28 14.89 3.47
N SER A 41 3.41 14.76 4.47
CA SER A 41 2.76 15.87 5.18
C SER A 41 3.59 16.30 6.39
N GLY A 42 4.33 15.35 6.98
CA GLY A 42 5.31 15.62 8.01
C GLY A 42 6.07 14.36 8.41
N VAL A 43 7.34 14.53 8.81
CA VAL A 43 8.15 13.46 9.39
C VAL A 43 8.71 13.94 10.72
N VAL A 44 8.50 13.17 11.79
CA VAL A 44 8.94 13.52 13.14
C VAL A 44 9.78 12.39 13.73
N SER A 45 11.00 12.71 14.13
CA SER A 45 11.80 11.87 15.02
C SER A 45 11.51 12.27 16.46
N ILE A 46 10.81 11.41 17.20
CA ILE A 46 10.35 11.73 18.57
C ILE A 46 11.32 11.28 19.66
N GLY A 47 12.28 10.41 19.31
CA GLY A 47 13.33 9.95 20.22
C GLY A 47 12.78 9.38 21.52
N ASN A 48 13.28 9.92 22.64
CA ASN A 48 13.00 9.42 24.00
C ASN A 48 11.57 9.67 24.48
N GLN A 49 10.78 10.50 23.77
CA GLN A 49 9.41 10.85 24.15
C GLN A 49 9.30 11.37 25.59
N CYS A 50 10.12 12.36 25.95
CA CYS A 50 10.14 12.93 27.30
C CYS A 50 8.81 13.64 27.61
N ASP A 51 8.32 14.43 26.66
CA ASP A 51 7.05 15.15 26.74
C ASP A 51 6.02 14.53 25.79
N LEU A 52 6.04 14.90 24.52
CA LEU A 52 5.18 14.30 23.50
C LEU A 52 5.46 12.81 23.30
N LYS A 53 4.39 12.06 23.05
CA LYS A 53 4.35 10.63 22.75
C LYS A 53 3.87 10.40 21.32
N VAL A 54 4.01 9.17 20.82
CA VAL A 54 3.65 8.80 19.44
C VAL A 54 2.15 9.01 19.20
N GLN A 55 1.31 8.67 20.17
CA GLN A 55 -0.14 8.84 20.06
C GLN A 55 -0.57 10.31 19.96
N ASP A 56 0.18 11.25 20.51
CA ASP A 56 -0.15 12.68 20.38
C ASP A 56 -0.03 13.12 18.90
N LEU A 57 0.96 12.57 18.19
CA LEU A 57 1.08 12.81 16.74
C LEU A 57 0.02 12.07 15.94
N PHE A 58 -0.43 10.89 16.41
CA PHE A 58 -1.56 10.21 15.79
C PHE A 58 -2.84 11.04 15.89
N GLU A 59 -3.10 11.67 17.04
CA GLU A 59 -4.27 12.53 17.20
C GLU A 59 -4.15 13.80 16.35
N TYR A 60 -2.99 14.45 16.33
CA TYR A 60 -2.72 15.61 15.48
C TYR A 60 -2.99 15.30 14.00
N TRP A 61 -2.28 14.29 13.45
CA TRP A 61 -2.45 13.90 12.06
C TRP A 61 -3.80 13.24 11.77
N GLY A 62 -4.47 12.68 12.77
CA GLY A 62 -5.83 12.19 12.65
C GLY A 62 -6.83 13.29 12.30
N ASN A 63 -6.53 14.55 12.66
CA ASN A 63 -7.37 15.72 12.41
C ASN A 63 -6.85 16.60 11.26
N ASP A 64 -5.60 16.45 10.84
CA ASP A 64 -5.00 17.20 9.73
C ASP A 64 -5.64 16.83 8.37
N PRO A 65 -6.31 17.72 7.62
CA PRO A 65 -6.90 17.36 6.33
C PRO A 65 -5.87 16.88 5.28
N ASP A 66 -4.60 17.25 5.41
CA ASP A 66 -3.56 16.93 4.42
C ASP A 66 -2.96 15.54 4.62
N THR A 67 -2.89 15.04 5.85
CA THR A 67 -2.47 13.65 6.12
C THR A 67 -3.53 12.64 5.70
N LYS A 68 -3.14 11.64 4.92
CA LYS A 68 -3.97 10.50 4.46
C LYS A 68 -3.60 9.18 5.13
N VAL A 69 -2.31 8.97 5.42
CA VAL A 69 -1.80 7.78 6.11
C VAL A 69 -0.75 8.16 7.14
N ILE A 70 -0.76 7.46 8.27
CA ILE A 70 0.21 7.63 9.34
C ILE A 70 1.08 6.38 9.41
N LEU A 71 2.39 6.55 9.22
CA LEU A 71 3.40 5.52 9.41
C LEU A 71 4.08 5.73 10.75
N ALA A 72 4.44 4.65 11.43
CA ALA A 72 5.19 4.75 12.67
C ALA A 72 6.22 3.65 12.84
N TYR A 73 7.35 4.01 13.45
CA TYR A 73 8.27 3.05 14.05
C TYR A 73 8.25 3.22 15.58
N VAL A 74 7.88 2.15 16.28
CA VAL A 74 7.65 2.15 17.72
C VAL A 74 8.50 1.06 18.38
N GLU A 75 9.36 1.43 19.31
CA GLU A 75 10.15 0.54 20.17
C GLU A 75 9.41 0.24 21.47
N GLY A 76 8.77 1.23 22.07
CA GLY A 76 8.04 1.09 23.34
C GLY A 76 6.80 1.98 23.44
N ILE A 77 5.80 1.52 24.19
CA ILE A 77 4.58 2.28 24.48
C ILE A 77 4.54 2.51 25.99
N LYS A 78 4.68 3.77 26.42
CA LYS A 78 4.70 4.14 27.86
C LYS A 78 3.30 4.20 28.48
N ASP A 79 2.32 4.68 27.72
CA ASP A 79 0.92 4.80 28.14
C ASP A 79 0.02 4.01 27.17
N ALA A 80 -0.09 2.70 27.43
CA ALA A 80 -0.79 1.78 26.54
C ALA A 80 -2.30 2.08 26.45
N LYS A 81 -2.92 2.55 27.53
CA LYS A 81 -4.36 2.83 27.57
C LYS A 81 -4.67 4.01 26.64
N ASN A 82 -4.00 5.15 26.84
CA ASN A 82 -4.19 6.32 26.01
C ASN A 82 -3.79 6.06 24.54
N PHE A 83 -2.69 5.32 24.33
CA PHE A 83 -2.29 4.89 22.99
C PHE A 83 -3.39 4.13 22.27
N MET A 84 -4.01 3.13 22.92
CA MET A 84 -5.08 2.33 22.32
C MET A 84 -6.33 3.16 22.04
N GLU A 85 -6.73 4.04 22.96
CA GLU A 85 -7.89 4.92 22.80
C GLU A 85 -7.73 5.84 21.57
N ILE A 86 -6.58 6.52 21.47
CA ILE A 86 -6.28 7.41 20.34
C ILE A 86 -6.13 6.62 19.04
N ALA A 87 -5.36 5.53 19.06
CA ALA A 87 -5.14 4.71 17.87
C ALA A 87 -6.47 4.18 17.32
N LYS A 88 -7.35 3.66 18.18
CA LYS A 88 -8.68 3.18 17.77
C LYS A 88 -9.49 4.30 17.12
N LYS A 89 -9.58 5.47 17.75
CA LYS A 89 -10.30 6.65 17.23
C LYS A 89 -9.75 7.12 15.87
N VAL A 90 -8.43 7.14 15.70
CA VAL A 90 -7.78 7.63 14.48
C VAL A 90 -7.87 6.60 13.35
N SER A 91 -7.68 5.31 13.64
CA SER A 91 -7.76 4.21 12.65
C SER A 91 -9.10 4.16 11.91
N LEU A 92 -10.19 4.54 12.56
CA LEU A 92 -11.53 4.63 11.96
C LEU A 92 -11.59 5.63 10.79
N ARG A 93 -10.74 6.66 10.82
CA ARG A 93 -10.70 7.73 9.82
C ARG A 93 -9.52 7.57 8.87
N LYS A 94 -8.35 7.20 9.38
CA LYS A 94 -7.10 7.13 8.62
C LYS A 94 -6.31 5.87 8.97
N PRO A 95 -5.69 5.19 7.99
CA PRO A 95 -4.81 4.07 8.26
C PRO A 95 -3.61 4.51 9.12
N ILE A 96 -3.32 3.71 10.16
CA ILE A 96 -2.09 3.77 10.95
C ILE A 96 -1.33 2.47 10.69
N CYS A 97 -0.13 2.58 10.11
CA CYS A 97 0.76 1.45 9.87
C CYS A 97 1.95 1.55 10.83
N ILE A 98 2.22 0.50 11.59
CA ILE A 98 3.28 0.52 12.61
C ILE A 98 4.25 -0.64 12.41
N TRP A 99 5.52 -0.31 12.28
CA TRP A 99 6.62 -1.25 12.47
C TRP A 99 7.05 -1.24 13.94
N LYS A 100 6.80 -2.35 14.64
CA LYS A 100 7.19 -2.53 16.04
C LYS A 100 8.62 -3.05 16.14
N GLY A 101 9.53 -2.23 16.67
CA GLY A 101 10.87 -2.66 17.08
C GLY A 101 10.80 -3.67 18.24
N GLY A 102 11.70 -4.66 18.23
CA GLY A 102 11.77 -5.66 19.31
C GLY A 102 10.63 -6.70 19.30
N SER A 103 10.17 -7.12 18.13
CA SER A 103 9.15 -8.19 17.97
C SER A 103 9.65 -9.58 18.37
N SER A 104 10.96 -9.85 18.30
CA SER A 104 11.56 -11.09 18.81
C SER A 104 11.92 -10.98 20.30
N GLU A 105 12.00 -12.09 21.03
CA GLU A 105 12.35 -12.07 22.46
C GLU A 105 13.69 -11.36 22.73
N ARG A 106 14.70 -11.60 21.88
CA ARG A 106 16.00 -10.92 21.97
C ARG A 106 15.90 -9.43 21.62
N GLY A 107 15.14 -9.09 20.57
CA GLY A 107 14.91 -7.70 20.20
C GLY A 107 14.14 -6.93 21.27
N ALA A 108 13.17 -7.58 21.91
CA ALA A 108 12.38 -7.04 23.02
C ALA A 108 13.28 -6.73 24.23
N LYS A 109 14.19 -7.64 24.60
CA LYS A 109 15.19 -7.41 25.66
C LYS A 109 16.12 -6.24 25.33
N SER A 110 16.63 -6.19 24.10
CA SER A 110 17.48 -5.08 23.64
C SER A 110 16.75 -3.73 23.70
N SER A 111 15.53 -3.67 23.16
CA SER A 111 14.70 -2.47 23.17
C SER A 111 14.30 -2.04 24.59
N ALA A 112 13.98 -2.99 25.48
CA ALA A 112 13.68 -2.69 26.88
C ALA A 112 14.86 -2.04 27.59
N SER A 113 16.08 -2.53 27.36
CA SER A 113 17.31 -1.92 27.91
C SER A 113 17.61 -0.54 27.31
N HIS A 114 17.23 -0.32 26.04
CA HIS A 114 17.46 0.93 25.31
C HIS A 114 16.44 2.03 25.66
N THR A 115 15.19 1.66 25.93
CA THR A 115 14.08 2.61 26.12
C THR A 115 13.57 2.70 27.56
N GLY A 116 13.97 1.77 28.42
CA GLY A 116 13.46 1.67 29.79
C GLY A 116 11.97 1.29 29.86
N SER A 117 11.39 0.78 28.78
CA SER A 117 9.99 0.35 28.71
C SER A 117 9.83 -1.16 28.91
N LEU A 118 8.70 -1.60 29.46
CA LEU A 118 8.39 -3.02 29.60
C LEU A 118 8.23 -3.64 28.20
N ALA A 119 8.91 -4.75 27.96
CA ALA A 119 8.78 -5.52 26.72
C ALA A 119 7.35 -6.05 26.57
N MET A 120 6.64 -5.58 25.54
CA MET A 120 5.35 -6.15 25.12
C MET A 120 5.59 -7.37 24.24
N SER A 121 4.95 -8.50 24.54
CA SER A 121 5.04 -9.68 23.67
C SER A 121 4.39 -9.39 22.32
N HIS A 122 4.88 -10.05 21.27
CA HIS A 122 4.32 -9.89 19.92
C HIS A 122 2.84 -10.32 19.85
N SER A 123 2.43 -11.35 20.61
CA SER A 123 1.02 -11.77 20.66
C SER A 123 0.09 -10.71 21.26
N ILE A 124 0.53 -9.99 22.29
CA ILE A 124 -0.21 -8.86 22.88
C ILE A 124 -0.27 -7.70 21.88
N TYR A 125 0.84 -7.42 21.20
CA TYR A 125 0.88 -6.38 20.16
C TYR A 125 -0.08 -6.67 19.01
N GLN A 126 -0.14 -7.93 18.54
CA GLN A 126 -1.11 -8.33 17.51
C GLN A 126 -2.56 -8.21 17.99
N ALA A 127 -2.85 -8.54 19.25
CA ALA A 127 -4.18 -8.34 19.82
C ALA A 127 -4.54 -6.84 19.86
N MET A 128 -3.62 -5.99 20.30
CA MET A 128 -3.79 -4.53 20.29
C MET A 128 -4.05 -4.01 18.86
N CYS A 129 -3.32 -4.51 17.85
CA CYS A 129 -3.54 -4.11 16.46
C CYS A 129 -4.96 -4.45 15.98
N ARG A 130 -5.45 -5.66 16.29
CA ARG A 130 -6.82 -6.07 15.95
C ARG A 130 -7.89 -5.20 16.63
N GLU A 131 -7.70 -4.84 17.89
CA GLU A 131 -8.65 -4.01 18.66
C GLU A 131 -8.68 -2.54 18.22
N THR A 132 -7.54 -2.02 17.74
CA THR A 132 -7.36 -0.62 17.39
C THR A 132 -7.46 -0.35 15.89
N GLY A 133 -7.43 -1.39 15.04
CA GLY A 133 -7.36 -1.24 13.59
C GLY A 133 -5.98 -0.81 13.07
N ILE A 134 -4.94 -0.84 13.91
CA ILE A 134 -3.55 -0.62 13.47
C ILE A 134 -3.16 -1.73 12.50
N ILE A 135 -2.47 -1.35 11.44
CA ILE A 135 -1.87 -2.27 10.47
C ILE A 135 -0.42 -2.51 10.87
N GLU A 136 -0.08 -3.75 11.14
CA GLU A 136 1.30 -4.12 11.47
C GLU A 136 2.17 -4.17 10.21
N ALA A 137 3.33 -3.53 10.28
CA ALA A 137 4.43 -3.68 9.33
C ALA A 137 5.53 -4.55 9.95
N THR A 138 6.10 -5.45 9.18
CA THR A 138 7.12 -6.40 9.62
C THR A 138 8.56 -5.88 9.50
N GLY A 139 8.74 -4.76 8.80
CA GLY A 139 10.04 -4.13 8.55
C GLY A 139 9.90 -2.73 7.95
N LEU A 140 11.02 -2.06 7.73
CA LEU A 140 11.03 -0.72 7.15
C LEU A 140 10.55 -0.70 5.70
N GLU A 141 11.00 -1.66 4.88
CA GLU A 141 10.55 -1.81 3.49
C GLU A 141 9.04 -2.06 3.43
N ASP A 142 8.53 -2.94 4.28
CA ASP A 142 7.11 -3.22 4.43
C ASP A 142 6.33 -1.95 4.80
N LEU A 143 6.84 -1.16 5.77
CA LEU A 143 6.22 0.10 6.16
C LEU A 143 6.14 1.10 5.00
N MET A 144 7.18 1.18 4.16
CA MET A 144 7.18 2.00 2.95
C MET A 144 6.19 1.49 1.89
N ASP A 145 6.10 0.16 1.70
CA ASP A 145 5.14 -0.47 0.78
C ASP A 145 3.69 -0.17 1.19
N LEU A 146 3.39 -0.23 2.50
CA LEU A 146 2.09 0.15 3.06
C LEU A 146 1.85 1.65 2.89
N GLY A 147 2.87 2.49 3.08
CA GLY A 147 2.81 3.92 2.78
C GLY A 147 2.41 4.17 1.32
N ALA A 148 3.00 3.45 0.37
CA ALA A 148 2.68 3.55 -1.04
C ALA A 148 1.24 3.10 -1.33
N ALA A 149 0.80 2.00 -0.71
CA ALA A 149 -0.57 1.48 -0.84
C ALA A 149 -1.62 2.50 -0.39
N PHE A 150 -1.46 3.04 0.83
CA PHE A 150 -2.41 3.97 1.44
C PHE A 150 -2.21 5.43 1.01
N SER A 151 -1.21 5.72 0.17
CA SER A 151 -1.12 6.98 -0.56
C SER A 151 -2.09 7.03 -1.75
N CYS A 152 -2.67 5.90 -2.15
CA CYS A 152 -3.72 5.86 -3.16
C CYS A 152 -4.95 6.68 -2.70
N PRO A 153 -5.49 7.58 -3.54
CA PRO A 153 -6.65 8.40 -3.16
C PRO A 153 -7.96 7.60 -3.04
N VAL A 154 -7.95 6.33 -3.48
CA VAL A 154 -9.09 5.41 -3.41
C VAL A 154 -8.63 4.09 -2.79
N VAL A 155 -9.51 3.43 -2.05
CA VAL A 155 -9.22 2.16 -1.37
C VAL A 155 -10.13 1.05 -1.89
N PRO A 156 -9.71 -0.22 -1.81
CA PRO A 156 -10.58 -1.34 -2.17
C PRO A 156 -11.87 -1.34 -1.35
N THR A 157 -13.01 -1.46 -2.00
CA THR A 157 -14.33 -1.54 -1.33
C THR A 157 -14.69 -2.96 -0.89
N GLY A 158 -13.92 -3.95 -1.30
CA GLY A 158 -14.15 -5.37 -1.06
C GLY A 158 -12.94 -6.21 -1.47
N ASN A 159 -13.13 -7.51 -1.58
CA ASN A 159 -12.08 -8.50 -1.79
C ASN A 159 -12.03 -9.06 -3.22
N LYS A 160 -12.82 -8.54 -4.17
CA LYS A 160 -12.82 -9.00 -5.56
C LYS A 160 -11.69 -8.35 -6.34
N MET A 161 -10.73 -9.16 -6.79
CA MET A 161 -9.56 -8.75 -7.55
C MET A 161 -9.76 -9.00 -9.04
N GLY A 162 -9.54 -7.96 -9.84
CA GLY A 162 -9.26 -8.09 -11.27
C GLY A 162 -7.77 -8.26 -11.51
N LEU A 163 -7.39 -9.16 -12.40
CA LEU A 163 -6.01 -9.34 -12.85
C LEU A 163 -5.92 -9.02 -14.34
N VAL A 164 -5.00 -8.12 -14.70
CA VAL A 164 -4.67 -7.82 -16.10
C VAL A 164 -3.16 -7.97 -16.23
N VAL A 165 -2.71 -8.91 -17.06
CA VAL A 165 -1.33 -9.40 -17.00
C VAL A 165 -0.73 -9.59 -18.39
N ASP A 166 0.54 -9.20 -18.54
CA ASP A 166 1.35 -9.56 -19.71
C ASP A 166 2.19 -10.82 -19.46
N ALA A 167 2.33 -11.22 -18.19
CA ALA A 167 3.15 -12.33 -17.71
C ALA A 167 2.33 -13.32 -16.89
N GLY A 168 2.05 -14.49 -17.46
CA GLY A 168 1.20 -15.51 -16.82
C GLY A 168 1.72 -15.99 -15.45
N GLY A 169 3.04 -16.11 -15.26
CA GLY A 169 3.63 -16.55 -13.98
C GLY A 169 3.30 -15.61 -12.81
N GLY A 170 3.28 -14.30 -13.06
CA GLY A 170 2.89 -13.32 -12.05
C GLY A 170 1.42 -13.44 -11.64
N ALA A 171 0.54 -13.77 -12.60
CA ALA A 171 -0.88 -13.97 -12.33
C ALA A 171 -1.12 -15.14 -11.38
N ILE A 172 -0.43 -16.26 -11.60
CA ILE A 172 -0.49 -17.44 -10.73
C ILE A 172 -0.04 -17.09 -9.31
N ALA A 173 1.10 -16.40 -9.18
CA ALA A 173 1.58 -15.95 -7.87
C ALA A 173 0.57 -15.04 -7.15
N CYS A 174 -0.04 -14.09 -7.86
CA CYS A 174 -1.09 -13.24 -7.31
C CYS A 174 -2.33 -14.03 -6.87
N ILE A 175 -2.75 -15.04 -7.62
CA ILE A 175 -3.89 -15.91 -7.26
C ILE A 175 -3.56 -16.71 -5.99
N ASP A 176 -2.39 -17.35 -5.92
CA ASP A 176 -1.99 -18.17 -4.78
C ASP A 176 -1.83 -17.34 -3.50
N ILE A 177 -1.21 -16.16 -3.59
CA ILE A 177 -1.09 -15.25 -2.45
C ILE A 177 -2.46 -14.68 -2.09
N GLY A 178 -3.24 -14.26 -3.08
CA GLY A 178 -4.56 -13.68 -2.88
C GLY A 178 -5.53 -14.64 -2.20
N SER A 179 -5.53 -15.91 -2.59
CA SER A 179 -6.34 -16.96 -1.97
C SER A 179 -6.04 -17.10 -0.47
N ARG A 180 -4.76 -17.07 -0.06
CA ARG A 180 -4.35 -17.08 1.35
C ARG A 180 -4.76 -15.82 2.13
N LEU A 181 -4.97 -14.71 1.42
CA LEU A 181 -5.42 -13.43 1.97
C LEU A 181 -6.95 -13.26 1.90
N GLY A 182 -7.69 -14.27 1.45
CA GLY A 182 -9.16 -14.20 1.30
C GLY A 182 -9.64 -13.32 0.14
N LEU A 183 -8.78 -13.08 -0.86
CA LEU A 183 -9.14 -12.35 -2.07
C LEU A 183 -9.77 -13.30 -3.09
N GLU A 184 -10.78 -12.81 -3.79
CA GLU A 184 -11.50 -13.54 -4.82
C GLU A 184 -11.08 -13.06 -6.20
N VAL A 185 -10.95 -13.97 -7.16
CA VAL A 185 -10.74 -13.63 -8.58
C VAL A 185 -12.00 -14.05 -9.34
N PRO A 186 -13.07 -13.23 -9.30
CA PRO A 186 -14.34 -13.59 -9.92
C PRO A 186 -14.22 -13.54 -11.44
N ARG A 187 -15.03 -14.35 -12.12
CA ARG A 187 -15.17 -14.23 -13.58
C ARG A 187 -15.79 -12.88 -13.96
N ILE A 188 -15.31 -12.28 -15.05
CA ILE A 188 -16.01 -11.16 -15.68
C ILE A 188 -17.17 -11.68 -16.54
N SER A 189 -18.14 -10.79 -16.81
CA SER A 189 -19.28 -11.10 -17.67
C SER A 189 -18.86 -11.45 -19.10
N ALA A 190 -19.68 -12.25 -19.79
CA ALA A 190 -19.42 -12.66 -21.17
C ALA A 190 -19.38 -11.44 -22.10
N GLU A 191 -20.15 -10.40 -21.81
CA GLU A 191 -20.15 -9.13 -22.54
C GLU A 191 -18.83 -8.38 -22.37
N ALA A 192 -18.28 -8.33 -21.15
CA ALA A 192 -16.98 -7.71 -20.88
C ALA A 192 -15.84 -8.48 -21.56
N GLU A 193 -15.83 -9.80 -21.41
CA GLU A 193 -14.86 -10.67 -22.09
C GLU A 193 -14.92 -10.51 -23.61
N LYS A 194 -16.12 -10.49 -24.21
CA LYS A 194 -16.29 -10.26 -25.65
C LYS A 194 -15.71 -8.92 -26.10
N ARG A 195 -15.95 -7.83 -25.36
CA ARG A 195 -15.39 -6.51 -25.69
C ARG A 195 -13.86 -6.51 -25.65
N ILE A 196 -13.27 -7.18 -24.65
CA ILE A 196 -11.82 -7.33 -24.55
C ILE A 196 -11.28 -8.14 -25.73
N VAL A 197 -11.87 -9.30 -26.02
CA VAL A 197 -11.46 -10.18 -27.14
C VAL A 197 -11.50 -9.42 -28.47
N THR A 198 -12.61 -8.75 -28.77
CA THR A 198 -12.76 -7.98 -30.02
C THR A 198 -11.74 -6.84 -30.12
N TYR A 199 -11.43 -6.17 -29.02
CA TYR A 199 -10.41 -5.11 -29.04
C TYR A 199 -8.99 -5.68 -29.27
N LEU A 200 -8.68 -6.81 -28.66
CA LEU A 200 -7.36 -7.42 -28.72
C LEU A 200 -7.10 -8.17 -30.04
N GLU A 201 -8.14 -8.46 -30.81
CA GLU A 201 -8.03 -9.11 -32.12
C GLU A 201 -7.09 -8.34 -33.06
N GLY A 202 -6.04 -9.02 -33.54
CA GLY A 202 -5.01 -8.44 -34.40
C GLY A 202 -3.99 -7.54 -33.71
N ARG A 203 -4.13 -7.25 -32.41
CA ARG A 203 -3.18 -6.43 -31.62
C ARG A 203 -2.22 -7.24 -30.77
N VAL A 204 -2.66 -8.42 -30.33
CA VAL A 204 -1.88 -9.33 -29.49
C VAL A 204 -2.00 -10.76 -30.01
N PRO A 205 -1.00 -11.62 -29.76
CA PRO A 205 -1.11 -13.06 -30.00
C PRO A 205 -2.38 -13.66 -29.37
N PRO A 206 -3.02 -14.66 -30.00
CA PRO A 206 -4.16 -15.36 -29.40
C PRO A 206 -3.83 -15.92 -28.02
N SER A 207 -4.79 -15.85 -27.09
CA SER A 207 -4.68 -16.41 -25.74
C SER A 207 -5.85 -17.33 -25.46
N ALA A 208 -5.61 -18.37 -24.67
CA ALA A 208 -6.65 -19.28 -24.19
C ALA A 208 -7.50 -18.67 -23.06
N ASN A 209 -7.08 -17.56 -22.43
CA ASN A 209 -7.80 -16.93 -21.33
C ASN A 209 -7.88 -15.41 -21.51
N ARG A 210 -9.09 -14.89 -21.76
CA ARG A 210 -9.41 -13.45 -21.82
C ARG A 210 -10.50 -13.06 -20.81
N ASN A 211 -10.81 -13.96 -19.87
CA ASN A 211 -11.67 -13.66 -18.73
C ASN A 211 -10.82 -13.02 -17.62
N ASN A 212 -11.07 -13.27 -16.34
CA ASN A 212 -10.23 -12.82 -15.23
C ASN A 212 -9.42 -14.01 -14.68
N PRO A 213 -8.08 -14.03 -14.78
CA PRO A 213 -7.19 -12.98 -15.29
C PRO A 213 -7.28 -12.72 -16.79
N VAL A 214 -7.20 -11.44 -17.17
CA VAL A 214 -7.06 -11.01 -18.56
C VAL A 214 -5.59 -11.12 -18.93
N ASP A 215 -5.21 -12.24 -19.55
CA ASP A 215 -3.87 -12.42 -20.10
C ASP A 215 -3.78 -11.67 -21.42
N LEU A 216 -2.89 -10.69 -21.51
CA LEU A 216 -2.67 -9.84 -22.67
C LEU A 216 -1.65 -10.43 -23.65
N VAL A 217 -0.85 -11.43 -23.23
CA VAL A 217 0.15 -12.15 -24.02
C VAL A 217 1.06 -11.21 -24.81
N TRP A 218 2.06 -10.62 -24.16
CA TRP A 218 3.11 -9.81 -24.82
C TRP A 218 2.57 -8.71 -25.74
N ILE A 219 2.20 -7.59 -25.14
CA ILE A 219 1.67 -6.43 -25.87
C ILE A 219 2.77 -5.62 -26.56
N SER A 220 2.40 -4.90 -27.62
CA SER A 220 3.22 -3.82 -28.17
C SER A 220 3.37 -2.71 -27.13
N LEU A 221 4.62 -2.36 -26.78
CA LEU A 221 4.88 -1.27 -25.82
C LEU A 221 4.33 0.08 -26.29
N ALA A 222 4.25 0.30 -27.61
CA ALA A 222 3.69 1.53 -28.18
C ALA A 222 2.16 1.64 -27.97
N GLU A 223 1.47 0.51 -27.82
CA GLU A 223 0.01 0.46 -27.60
C GLU A 223 -0.35 0.17 -26.14
N ALA A 224 0.63 0.03 -25.26
CA ALA A 224 0.44 -0.45 -23.89
C ALA A 224 -0.59 0.37 -23.10
N ALA A 225 -0.54 1.70 -23.19
CA ALA A 225 -1.50 2.57 -22.51
C ALA A 225 -2.95 2.25 -22.93
N ASN A 226 -3.21 2.11 -24.23
CA ASN A 226 -4.55 1.84 -24.74
C ASN A 226 -5.00 0.40 -24.43
N ILE A 227 -4.09 -0.57 -24.53
CA ILE A 227 -4.40 -1.98 -24.27
C ILE A 227 -4.72 -2.20 -22.79
N TYR A 228 -3.88 -1.72 -21.86
CA TYR A 228 -4.16 -1.86 -20.43
C TYR A 228 -5.44 -1.14 -20.04
N THR A 229 -5.62 0.11 -20.47
CA THR A 229 -6.82 0.86 -20.09
C THR A 229 -8.07 0.20 -20.64
N THR A 230 -8.08 -0.27 -21.89
CA THR A 230 -9.24 -0.99 -22.43
C THR A 230 -9.57 -2.25 -21.64
N ALA A 231 -8.56 -3.03 -21.24
CA ALA A 231 -8.78 -4.20 -20.38
C ALA A 231 -9.34 -3.78 -19.01
N LEU A 232 -8.71 -2.81 -18.35
CA LEU A 232 -9.13 -2.31 -17.05
C LEU A 232 -10.56 -1.75 -17.07
N GLU A 233 -10.92 -0.96 -18.08
CA GLU A 233 -12.27 -0.37 -18.20
C GLU A 233 -13.36 -1.43 -18.32
N ASN A 234 -13.04 -2.63 -18.84
CA ASN A 234 -13.97 -3.75 -18.94
C ASN A 234 -13.97 -4.64 -17.69
N VAL A 235 -12.86 -4.72 -16.95
CA VAL A 235 -12.75 -5.52 -15.71
C VAL A 235 -13.26 -4.76 -14.49
N MET A 236 -12.94 -3.46 -14.37
CA MET A 236 -13.25 -2.61 -13.21
C MET A 236 -14.72 -2.61 -12.76
N PRO A 237 -15.74 -2.68 -13.64
CA PRO A 237 -17.13 -2.80 -13.20
C PRO A 237 -17.41 -4.03 -12.32
N GLU A 238 -16.69 -5.12 -12.54
CA GLU A 238 -16.98 -6.46 -11.98
C GLU A 238 -16.18 -6.78 -10.70
N VAL A 239 -15.22 -5.91 -10.33
CA VAL A 239 -14.24 -6.15 -9.25
C VAL A 239 -14.12 -4.94 -8.31
N ASP A 240 -13.46 -5.07 -7.16
CA ASP A 240 -13.25 -3.97 -6.20
C ASP A 240 -11.93 -3.22 -6.44
N PHE A 241 -10.97 -3.85 -7.09
CA PHE A 241 -9.67 -3.30 -7.46
C PHE A 241 -9.03 -4.13 -8.58
N CYS A 242 -8.01 -3.59 -9.25
CA CYS A 242 -7.23 -4.34 -10.23
C CYS A 242 -5.74 -4.40 -9.88
N MET A 243 -5.13 -5.56 -10.09
CA MET A 243 -3.70 -5.79 -10.06
C MET A 243 -3.19 -5.99 -11.49
N LEU A 244 -2.28 -5.12 -11.90
CA LEU A 244 -1.58 -5.16 -13.19
C LEU A 244 -0.20 -5.77 -13.02
N ILE A 245 0.18 -6.64 -13.94
CA ILE A 245 1.56 -7.12 -14.06
C ILE A 245 2.00 -6.89 -15.50
N GLY A 246 2.89 -5.93 -15.70
CA GLY A 246 3.17 -5.41 -17.04
C GLY A 246 4.63 -5.11 -17.29
N TYR A 247 5.04 -5.23 -18.55
CA TYR A 247 6.40 -4.88 -18.98
C TYR A 247 6.53 -3.42 -19.45
N ALA A 248 5.42 -2.73 -19.68
CA ALA A 248 5.44 -1.34 -20.13
C ALA A 248 6.05 -0.40 -19.10
N GLN A 249 6.85 0.55 -19.57
CA GLN A 249 7.66 1.40 -18.71
C GLN A 249 6.80 2.49 -18.06
N LEU A 250 6.72 2.50 -16.73
CA LEU A 250 5.98 3.53 -15.99
C LEU A 250 6.65 4.92 -16.05
N LYS A 251 7.84 5.04 -16.67
CA LYS A 251 8.40 6.34 -17.05
C LYS A 251 7.58 7.03 -18.14
N ASP A 252 6.80 6.27 -18.92
CA ASP A 252 5.85 6.84 -19.88
C ASP A 252 4.71 7.54 -19.15
N ASP A 253 4.68 8.86 -19.31
CA ASP A 253 3.68 9.74 -18.72
C ASP A 253 2.27 9.49 -19.26
N ASN A 254 2.15 9.09 -20.53
CA ASN A 254 0.85 8.76 -21.12
C ASN A 254 0.25 7.53 -20.45
N LEU A 255 1.06 6.49 -20.22
CA LEU A 255 0.61 5.30 -19.49
C LEU A 255 0.16 5.65 -18.06
N ARG A 256 0.99 6.35 -17.27
CA ARG A 256 0.64 6.72 -15.89
C ARG A 256 -0.63 7.58 -15.80
N LYS A 257 -0.77 8.57 -16.71
CA LYS A 257 -1.98 9.40 -16.78
C LYS A 257 -3.21 8.59 -17.15
N ALA A 258 -3.08 7.66 -18.10
CA ALA A 258 -4.17 6.78 -18.51
C ALA A 258 -4.62 5.85 -17.37
N LEU A 259 -3.68 5.26 -16.62
CA LEU A 259 -3.97 4.47 -15.41
C LEU A 259 -4.70 5.32 -14.36
N SER A 260 -4.19 6.52 -14.08
CA SER A 260 -4.82 7.44 -13.10
C SER A 260 -6.23 7.82 -13.51
N ALA A 261 -6.47 8.09 -14.81
CA ALA A 261 -7.80 8.40 -15.32
C ALA A 261 -8.79 7.24 -15.13
N VAL A 262 -8.38 5.99 -15.36
CA VAL A 262 -9.23 4.81 -15.10
C VAL A 262 -9.52 4.66 -13.60
N ARG A 263 -8.50 4.76 -12.74
CA ARG A 263 -8.67 4.73 -11.27
C ARG A 263 -9.69 5.75 -10.82
N ASP A 264 -9.56 7.00 -11.27
CA ASP A 264 -10.41 8.11 -10.84
C ASP A 264 -11.85 7.99 -11.39
N ARG A 265 -12.00 7.50 -12.63
CA ARG A 265 -13.31 7.21 -13.25
C ARG A 265 -14.09 6.16 -12.48
N PHE A 266 -13.46 5.04 -12.14
CA PHE A 266 -14.12 3.92 -11.46
C PHE A 266 -14.11 4.04 -9.93
N ARG A 267 -13.31 4.96 -9.38
CA ARG A 267 -13.07 5.11 -7.94
C ARG A 267 -12.55 3.82 -7.28
N LYS A 268 -11.75 3.04 -8.02
CA LYS A 268 -11.19 1.76 -7.59
C LYS A 268 -9.67 1.77 -7.80
N PRO A 269 -8.88 1.28 -6.84
CA PRO A 269 -7.43 1.34 -6.95
C PRO A 269 -6.90 0.41 -8.03
N ILE A 270 -5.83 0.86 -8.69
CA ILE A 270 -5.03 0.09 -9.63
C ILE A 270 -3.66 -0.10 -9.00
N PHE A 271 -3.29 -1.36 -8.80
CA PHE A 271 -1.98 -1.76 -8.33
C PHE A 271 -1.13 -2.21 -9.51
N TRP A 272 0.17 -1.96 -9.46
CA TRP A 272 1.11 -2.38 -10.50
C TRP A 272 2.25 -3.21 -9.90
N ALA A 273 2.59 -4.34 -10.52
CA ALA A 273 3.90 -4.97 -10.36
C ALA A 273 4.69 -4.96 -11.67
N ALA A 274 5.98 -4.65 -11.55
CA ALA A 274 6.89 -4.63 -12.68
C ALA A 274 7.13 -6.05 -13.25
N GLY A 275 6.90 -6.23 -14.54
CA GLY A 275 7.33 -7.42 -15.28
C GLY A 275 8.86 -7.52 -15.43
N ASN A 276 9.56 -6.38 -15.42
CA ASN A 276 11.02 -6.31 -15.35
C ASN A 276 11.47 -5.35 -14.22
N PRO A 277 11.67 -5.87 -13.00
CA PRO A 277 11.96 -5.06 -11.81
C PRO A 277 13.14 -4.12 -11.97
N SER A 278 14.23 -4.60 -12.59
CA SER A 278 15.50 -3.86 -12.69
C SER A 278 15.39 -2.53 -13.44
N THR A 279 14.45 -2.42 -14.38
CA THR A 279 14.27 -1.23 -15.22
C THR A 279 13.20 -0.27 -14.70
N GLN A 280 12.40 -0.70 -13.75
CA GLN A 280 11.14 -0.05 -13.40
C GLN A 280 11.19 0.76 -12.10
N VAL A 281 12.28 0.70 -11.33
CA VAL A 281 12.42 1.38 -10.01
C VAL A 281 11.97 2.84 -10.03
N ALA A 282 12.48 3.63 -10.99
CA ALA A 282 12.09 5.04 -11.09
C ALA A 282 10.65 5.23 -11.59
N GLY A 283 10.17 4.35 -12.48
CA GLY A 283 8.79 4.39 -12.98
C GLY A 283 7.76 4.05 -11.90
N THR A 284 8.05 3.06 -11.05
CA THR A 284 7.19 2.71 -9.92
C THR A 284 7.09 3.85 -8.93
N ALA A 285 8.21 4.54 -8.65
CA ALA A 285 8.20 5.72 -7.78
C ALA A 285 7.36 6.88 -8.35
N MET A 286 7.46 7.13 -9.66
CA MET A 286 6.62 8.13 -10.34
C MET A 286 5.14 7.77 -10.26
N ASN A 287 4.79 6.51 -10.52
CA ASN A 287 3.40 6.06 -10.49
C ASN A 287 2.80 6.06 -9.07
N ILE A 288 3.61 5.77 -8.04
CA ILE A 288 3.21 5.95 -6.62
C ILE A 288 2.92 7.43 -6.34
N ALA A 289 3.77 8.35 -6.81
CA ALA A 289 3.57 9.78 -6.63
C ALA A 289 2.29 10.30 -7.32
N ASP A 290 1.84 9.65 -8.40
CA ASP A 290 0.54 9.91 -9.05
C ASP A 290 -0.66 9.27 -8.32
N GLY A 291 -0.41 8.51 -7.26
CA GLY A 291 -1.41 7.84 -6.44
C GLY A 291 -1.78 6.42 -6.91
N ASN A 292 -0.97 5.78 -7.76
CA ASN A 292 -1.15 4.38 -8.16
C ASN A 292 -0.09 3.49 -7.49
N PRO A 293 -0.46 2.67 -6.49
CA PRO A 293 0.49 1.83 -5.78
C PRO A 293 1.25 0.90 -6.74
N SER A 294 2.58 0.91 -6.68
CA SER A 294 3.43 0.20 -7.64
C SER A 294 4.59 -0.48 -6.94
N TYR A 295 4.90 -1.70 -7.37
CA TYR A 295 5.85 -2.57 -6.70
C TYR A 295 6.78 -3.23 -7.72
N LEU A 296 7.96 -3.61 -7.25
CA LEU A 296 8.89 -4.39 -8.05
C LEU A 296 8.46 -5.85 -8.16
N PHE A 297 7.84 -6.40 -7.10
CA PHE A 297 7.38 -7.77 -7.06
C PHE A 297 5.89 -7.85 -6.70
N PRO A 298 5.15 -8.82 -7.26
CA PRO A 298 3.73 -8.99 -6.96
C PRO A 298 3.48 -9.34 -5.49
N ASP A 299 4.39 -10.04 -4.83
CA ASP A 299 4.26 -10.44 -3.42
C ASP A 299 4.08 -9.23 -2.49
N ASN A 300 4.88 -8.19 -2.68
CA ASN A 300 4.77 -6.92 -1.94
C ASN A 300 3.40 -6.25 -2.17
N ALA A 301 2.96 -6.21 -3.44
CA ALA A 301 1.67 -5.65 -3.81
C ALA A 301 0.52 -6.40 -3.14
N MET A 302 0.50 -7.72 -3.26
CA MET A 302 -0.57 -8.59 -2.74
C MET A 302 -0.69 -8.49 -1.23
N ARG A 303 0.43 -8.45 -0.51
CA ARG A 303 0.44 -8.26 0.95
C ARG A 303 -0.18 -6.92 1.35
N CYS A 304 0.16 -5.83 0.65
CA CYS A 304 -0.41 -4.52 0.91
C CYS A 304 -1.91 -4.46 0.58
N ILE A 305 -2.32 -5.06 -0.54
CA ILE A 305 -3.73 -5.21 -0.92
C ILE A 305 -4.50 -5.92 0.20
N GLY A 306 -3.98 -7.05 0.72
CA GLY A 306 -4.57 -7.77 1.84
C GLY A 306 -4.77 -6.88 3.07
N ALA A 307 -3.77 -6.08 3.44
CA ALA A 307 -3.87 -5.12 4.54
C ALA A 307 -4.95 -4.04 4.30
N MET A 308 -5.07 -3.52 3.08
CA MET A 308 -6.11 -2.55 2.72
C MET A 308 -7.52 -3.17 2.82
N VAL A 309 -7.70 -4.39 2.32
CA VAL A 309 -8.99 -5.12 2.37
C VAL A 309 -9.36 -5.47 3.81
N HIS A 310 -8.42 -5.98 4.61
CA HIS A 310 -8.64 -6.26 6.03
C HIS A 310 -9.04 -5.00 6.81
N ARG A 311 -8.42 -3.86 6.51
CA ARG A 311 -8.82 -2.58 7.11
C ARG A 311 -10.26 -2.22 6.75
N GLU A 312 -10.66 -2.35 5.49
CA GLU A 312 -12.04 -2.05 5.08
C GLU A 312 -13.05 -2.98 5.77
N GLN A 313 -12.72 -4.26 5.93
CA GLN A 313 -13.54 -5.20 6.70
C GLN A 313 -13.66 -4.80 8.18
N PHE A 314 -12.55 -4.39 8.81
CA PHE A 314 -12.55 -3.84 10.17
C PHE A 314 -13.50 -2.63 10.29
N LEU A 315 -13.42 -1.67 9.36
CA LEU A 315 -14.30 -0.50 9.38
C LEU A 315 -15.78 -0.89 9.21
N LYS A 316 -16.09 -1.83 8.32
CA LYS A 316 -17.45 -2.33 8.13
C LYS A 316 -18.00 -2.99 9.40
N LYS A 317 -17.18 -3.77 10.10
CA LYS A 317 -17.55 -4.40 11.37
C LYS A 317 -17.88 -3.35 12.43
N VAL A 318 -17.00 -2.36 12.65
CA VAL A 318 -17.25 -1.29 13.64
C VAL A 318 -18.53 -0.51 13.32
N ARG A 319 -18.72 -0.13 12.05
CA ARG A 319 -19.94 0.58 11.61
C ARG A 319 -21.24 -0.24 11.80
N ALA A 320 -21.14 -1.58 11.86
CA ALA A 320 -22.28 -2.45 12.10
C ALA A 320 -22.59 -2.61 13.60
N GLU A 321 -21.57 -2.50 14.47
CA GLU A 321 -21.73 -2.54 15.93
C GLU A 321 -22.28 -1.22 16.50
N ASP A 322 -22.03 -0.09 15.81
CA ASP A 322 -22.53 1.24 16.17
C ASP A 322 -24.00 1.51 15.73
N LYS A 323 -24.65 0.58 15.02
CA LYS A 323 -26.03 0.69 14.52
C LYS A 323 -27.01 -0.14 15.34
#